data_AF-A0A7M5V6P7-F1
#
_entry.id   AF-A0A7M5V6P7-F1
#
_cell.length_a   1.000
_cell.length_b   1.000
_cell.length_c   1.000
_cell.angle_alpha   90.00
_cell.angle_beta   90.00
_cell.angle_gamma   90.00
#
_symmetry.space_group_name_H-M   'P 1'
#
loop_
_entity.id
_entity.type
_entity.pdbx_description
1 polymer ?
#
loop_
_entity_poly.entity_id
_entity_poly.type
_entity_poly.pdbx_seq_one_letter_code
_entity_poly.pdbx_strand_id
1 'polypeptide(L)'
;MNELQKKYGNRTGQCNLQLFGFPCNQFGYQEPAENDELLNCIKYVRPGFGYEPLFPLAKKGDVNGMYEHPIYTFLKTRCPAPMGLIANRTDITWQPIRNNDISWNFQKWLIKHDGQPFKRYTSRTTPQAIENDIVMLLDDCTAATKQSQQSQDNAVPQAAQPQSPQANAVPQQQSPQANAYPQKPQANDVPQRPATAGAQPQAQTVAFEHSPQQPSSDSVALETQPKPNAFVQPPAPVNQTQPQPAASGRKRRSLLPRRH
;
A
#
# COMPACT_ATOMS: atom_id res chain seq x y z
N MET A 1 3.98 -13.16 -0.10
CA MET A 1 2.58 -12.68 0.00
C MET A 1 1.60 -13.72 -0.53
N ASN A 2 1.74 -14.24 -1.76
CA ASN A 2 0.89 -15.34 -2.26
C ASN A 2 0.79 -16.53 -1.29
N GLU A 3 1.91 -16.96 -0.70
CA GLU A 3 1.88 -18.08 0.26
C GLU A 3 1.01 -17.78 1.50
N LEU A 4 1.02 -16.55 2.02
CA LEU A 4 0.13 -16.16 3.11
C LEU A 4 -1.34 -16.14 2.65
N GLN A 5 -1.61 -15.63 1.44
CA GLN A 5 -2.97 -15.64 0.87
C GLN A 5 -3.50 -17.07 0.67
N LYS A 6 -2.67 -18.01 0.19
CA LYS A 6 -3.06 -19.42 0.06
C LYS A 6 -3.38 -20.03 1.42
N LYS A 7 -2.51 -19.80 2.41
CA LYS A 7 -2.62 -20.42 3.74
C LYS A 7 -3.79 -19.88 4.55
N TYR A 8 -4.07 -18.58 4.46
CA TYR A 8 -5.01 -17.89 5.36
C TYR A 8 -6.19 -17.24 4.65
N GLY A 9 -6.19 -17.17 3.32
CA GLY A 9 -7.21 -16.47 2.54
C GLY A 9 -8.54 -17.21 2.44
N ASN A 10 -8.51 -18.54 2.51
CA ASN A 10 -9.68 -19.41 2.38
C ASN A 10 -9.98 -20.18 3.68
N ARG A 11 -9.70 -19.61 4.86
CA ARG A 11 -10.15 -20.22 6.14
C ARG A 11 -11.68 -20.33 6.11
N THR A 12 -12.20 -21.45 6.58
CA THR A 12 -13.64 -21.67 6.75
C THR A 12 -14.17 -20.74 7.86
N GLY A 13 -15.19 -19.95 7.55
CA GLY A 13 -15.81 -19.00 8.48
C GLY A 13 -15.71 -17.54 8.00
N GLN A 14 -16.04 -16.60 8.87
CA GLN A 14 -16.04 -15.14 8.57
C GLN A 14 -14.67 -14.46 8.78
N CYS A 15 -13.67 -15.20 9.28
CA CYS A 15 -12.36 -14.66 9.66
C CYS A 15 -11.25 -15.25 8.78
N ASN A 16 -10.86 -14.50 7.75
CA ASN A 16 -9.83 -14.88 6.79
C ASN A 16 -8.90 -13.69 6.46
N LEU A 17 -7.72 -13.99 5.94
CA LEU A 17 -6.79 -12.97 5.45
C LEU A 17 -7.24 -12.46 4.08
N GLN A 18 -7.19 -11.16 3.86
CA GLN A 18 -7.33 -10.56 2.53
C GLN A 18 -6.14 -9.63 2.30
N LEU A 19 -5.47 -9.80 1.17
CA LEU A 19 -4.38 -8.93 0.74
C LEU A 19 -4.87 -7.95 -0.32
N PHE A 20 -4.27 -6.77 -0.35
CA PHE A 20 -4.50 -5.75 -1.38
C PHE A 20 -3.14 -5.15 -1.75
N GLY A 21 -2.84 -5.09 -3.04
CA GLY A 21 -1.65 -4.42 -3.55
C GLY A 21 -1.97 -3.04 -4.11
N PHE A 22 -1.09 -2.07 -3.84
CA PHE A 22 -1.20 -0.70 -4.33
C PHE A 22 0.08 -0.35 -5.09
N PRO A 23 0.07 -0.42 -6.43
CA PRO A 23 1.21 -0.03 -7.25
C PRO A 23 1.51 1.47 -7.07
N CYS A 24 2.80 1.82 -6.99
CA CYS A 24 3.25 3.19 -6.77
C CYS A 24 4.64 3.40 -7.37
N ASN A 25 4.83 4.52 -8.07
CA ASN A 25 6.08 4.82 -8.78
C ASN A 25 6.98 5.85 -8.06
N GLN A 26 6.61 6.28 -6.85
CA GLN A 26 7.32 7.33 -6.11
C GLN A 26 8.73 6.92 -5.63
N PHE A 27 9.02 5.61 -5.58
CA PHE A 27 10.25 5.06 -4.99
C PHE A 27 11.20 4.52 -6.06
N GLY A 28 12.16 5.35 -6.48
CA GLY A 28 13.18 4.98 -7.46
C GLY A 28 12.62 4.58 -8.82
N TYR A 29 11.41 5.04 -9.16
CA TYR A 29 10.69 4.75 -10.40
C TYR A 29 10.60 3.25 -10.74
N GLN A 30 10.41 2.41 -9.73
CA GLN A 30 10.39 0.95 -9.87
C GLN A 30 9.04 0.38 -10.38
N GLU A 31 8.03 1.23 -10.59
CA GLU A 31 6.73 0.86 -11.15
C GLU A 31 6.38 1.73 -12.37
N PRO A 32 7.21 1.68 -13.44
CA PRO A 32 7.04 2.55 -14.60
C PRO A 32 5.85 2.11 -15.48
N ALA A 33 5.48 0.83 -15.44
CA ALA A 33 4.43 0.24 -16.28
C ALA A 33 3.07 0.91 -16.04
N GLU A 34 2.28 1.04 -17.11
CA GLU A 34 0.89 1.48 -16.99
C GLU A 34 -0.01 0.40 -16.38
N ASN A 35 -1.22 0.79 -15.97
CA ASN A 35 -2.12 -0.10 -15.20
C ASN A 35 -2.46 -1.40 -15.94
N ASP A 36 -2.58 -1.33 -17.26
CA ASP A 36 -2.86 -2.44 -18.17
C ASP A 36 -1.63 -3.29 -18.48
N GLU A 37 -0.43 -2.76 -18.30
CA GLU A 37 0.84 -3.46 -18.54
C GLU A 37 1.35 -4.19 -17.29
N LEU A 38 0.99 -3.71 -16.09
CA LEU A 38 1.50 -4.18 -14.81
C LEU A 38 1.44 -5.71 -14.65
N LEU A 39 0.29 -6.32 -14.95
CA LEU A 39 0.12 -7.77 -14.79
C LEU A 39 1.01 -8.56 -15.77
N ASN A 40 1.26 -8.03 -16.97
CA ASN A 40 2.19 -8.64 -17.92
C ASN A 40 3.63 -8.55 -17.41
N CYS A 41 4.03 -7.39 -16.85
CA CYS A 41 5.35 -7.25 -16.23
C CYS A 41 5.57 -8.26 -15.10
N ILE A 42 4.57 -8.43 -14.23
CA ILE A 42 4.61 -9.38 -13.12
C ILE A 42 4.71 -10.83 -13.64
N LYS A 43 3.89 -11.18 -14.63
CA LYS A 43 3.77 -12.55 -15.16
C LYS A 43 4.97 -12.99 -16.01
N TYR A 44 5.53 -12.08 -16.80
CA TYR A 44 6.52 -12.42 -17.84
C TYR A 44 7.92 -11.85 -17.58
N VAL A 45 8.07 -10.78 -16.78
CA VAL A 45 9.36 -10.10 -16.58
C VAL A 45 9.92 -10.31 -15.17
N ARG A 46 9.23 -9.79 -14.15
CA ARG A 46 9.62 -9.94 -12.74
C ARG A 46 8.38 -9.88 -11.84
N PRO A 47 8.08 -10.93 -11.06
CA PRO A 47 8.88 -12.15 -10.87
C PRO A 47 9.05 -13.02 -12.11
N GLY A 48 8.15 -12.94 -13.09
CA GLY A 48 8.19 -13.78 -14.28
C GLY A 48 7.66 -15.19 -14.00
N PHE A 49 7.99 -16.14 -14.88
CA PHE A 49 7.66 -17.56 -14.72
C PHE A 49 6.16 -17.87 -14.57
N GLY A 50 5.29 -17.04 -15.15
CA GLY A 50 3.85 -17.22 -15.02
C GLY A 50 3.32 -16.87 -13.64
N TYR A 51 4.08 -16.12 -12.82
CA TYR A 51 3.62 -15.69 -11.51
C TYR A 51 2.39 -14.78 -11.62
N GLU A 52 1.35 -15.10 -10.86
CA GLU A 52 0.12 -14.30 -10.77
C GLU A 52 -0.17 -13.97 -9.30
N PRO A 53 -0.41 -12.70 -8.94
CA PRO A 53 -0.85 -12.33 -7.59
C PRO A 53 -2.20 -12.97 -7.27
N LEU A 54 -2.31 -13.58 -6.09
CA LEU A 54 -3.57 -14.19 -5.62
C LEU A 54 -4.50 -13.18 -4.93
N PHE A 55 -4.25 -11.90 -5.15
CA PHE A 55 -4.91 -10.81 -4.46
C PHE A 55 -5.06 -9.63 -5.42
N PRO A 56 -6.10 -8.79 -5.22
CA PRO A 56 -6.35 -7.65 -6.09
C PRO A 56 -5.21 -6.62 -6.02
N LEU A 57 -4.89 -6.05 -7.18
CA LEU A 57 -4.06 -4.86 -7.32
C LEU A 57 -4.97 -3.68 -7.65
N ALA A 58 -4.82 -2.59 -6.90
CA ALA A 58 -5.46 -1.32 -7.22
C ALA A 58 -4.80 -0.66 -8.44
N LYS A 59 -5.40 0.42 -8.94
CA LYS A 59 -4.73 1.30 -9.90
C LYS A 59 -3.50 1.94 -9.26
N LYS A 60 -2.45 2.14 -10.06
CA LYS A 60 -1.24 2.88 -9.71
C LYS A 60 -1.61 4.27 -9.19
N GLY A 61 -1.01 4.66 -8.08
CA GLY A 61 -1.27 5.96 -7.45
C GLY A 61 -0.22 6.34 -6.42
N ASP A 62 -0.35 7.56 -5.93
CA ASP A 62 0.57 8.13 -4.94
C ASP A 62 0.22 7.70 -3.52
N VAL A 63 1.25 7.51 -2.70
CA VAL A 63 1.12 7.09 -1.30
C VAL A 63 1.71 8.13 -0.32
N ASN A 64 2.46 9.09 -0.85
CA ASN A 64 3.01 10.24 -0.15
C ASN A 64 2.70 11.55 -0.89
N GLY A 65 2.84 12.66 -0.17
CA GLY A 65 2.71 14.01 -0.72
C GLY A 65 1.28 14.55 -0.79
N MET A 66 1.10 15.55 -1.65
CA MET A 66 -0.15 16.30 -1.80
C MET A 66 -1.28 15.47 -2.42
N TYR A 67 -0.93 14.53 -3.29
CA TYR A 67 -1.88 13.70 -4.04
C TYR A 67 -1.99 12.27 -3.52
N GLU A 68 -1.48 12.00 -2.30
CA GLU A 68 -1.55 10.65 -1.72
C GLU A 68 -2.99 10.15 -1.61
N HIS A 69 -3.18 8.87 -1.87
CA HIS A 69 -4.50 8.26 -1.73
C HIS A 69 -4.99 8.35 -0.27
N PRO A 70 -6.27 8.72 0.00
CA PRO A 70 -6.76 8.96 1.35
C PRO A 70 -6.58 7.78 2.33
N ILE A 71 -6.59 6.54 1.81
CA ILE A 71 -6.30 5.34 2.62
C ILE A 71 -4.92 5.42 3.27
N TYR A 72 -3.92 5.94 2.56
CA TYR A 72 -2.56 6.07 3.09
C TYR A 72 -2.45 7.21 4.09
N THR A 73 -3.20 8.31 3.92
CA THR A 73 -3.34 9.33 4.97
C THR A 73 -3.89 8.72 6.26
N PHE A 74 -4.97 7.94 6.17
CA PHE A 74 -5.56 7.22 7.31
C PHE A 74 -4.55 6.26 7.96
N LEU A 75 -3.92 5.39 7.16
CA LEU A 75 -2.98 4.37 7.64
C LEU A 75 -1.72 4.96 8.27
N LYS A 76 -1.12 6.01 7.68
CA LYS A 76 0.08 6.68 8.20
C LYS A 76 -0.20 7.47 9.48
N THR A 77 -1.43 7.96 9.65
CA THR A 77 -1.85 8.70 10.86
C THR A 77 -2.08 7.75 12.03
N ARG A 78 -2.66 6.56 11.79
CA ARG A 78 -2.99 5.58 12.84
C ARG A 78 -1.83 4.65 13.20
N CYS A 79 -0.92 4.40 12.26
CA CYS A 79 0.31 3.64 12.51
C CYS A 79 1.54 4.46 12.07
N PRO A 80 2.18 5.18 13.00
CA PRO A 80 3.40 5.95 12.73
C PRO A 80 4.51 5.09 12.12
N ALA A 81 5.47 5.74 11.46
CA ALA A 81 6.57 5.04 10.82
C ALA A 81 7.38 4.23 11.86
N PRO A 82 7.64 2.93 11.64
CA PRO A 82 8.38 2.10 12.57
C PRO A 82 9.86 2.50 12.72
N MET A 83 10.38 3.30 11.76
CA MET A 83 11.69 3.93 11.82
C MET A 83 11.54 5.39 11.38
N GLY A 84 12.20 6.33 12.06
CA GLY A 84 12.15 7.77 11.75
C GLY A 84 12.94 8.21 10.51
N LEU A 85 13.26 7.28 9.61
CA LEU A 85 14.05 7.52 8.40
C LEU A 85 13.14 7.27 7.18
N ILE A 86 12.91 8.32 6.39
CA ILE A 86 12.02 8.30 5.22
C ILE A 86 12.81 7.88 3.98
N ALA A 87 13.80 8.64 3.56
CA ALA A 87 14.73 8.29 2.48
C ALA A 87 15.82 9.37 2.46
N ASN A 88 16.87 9.20 1.66
CA ASN A 88 17.72 10.35 1.37
C ASN A 88 16.91 11.41 0.62
N ARG A 89 17.11 12.69 0.95
CA ARG A 89 16.36 13.79 0.34
C ARG A 89 16.45 13.81 -1.19
N THR A 90 17.55 13.34 -1.75
CA THR A 90 17.78 13.22 -3.20
C THR A 90 16.86 12.22 -3.88
N ASP A 91 16.35 11.24 -3.13
CA ASP A 91 15.56 10.13 -3.65
C ASP A 91 14.05 10.41 -3.50
N ILE A 92 13.69 11.52 -2.87
CA ILE A 92 12.31 11.93 -2.60
C ILE A 92 11.77 12.73 -3.78
N THR A 93 10.73 12.18 -4.41
CA THR A 93 10.08 12.75 -5.60
C THR A 93 8.74 13.43 -5.30
N TRP A 94 8.30 13.41 -4.03
CA TRP A 94 7.00 13.93 -3.60
C TRP A 94 7.12 15.16 -2.69
N GLN A 95 6.05 15.94 -2.64
CA GLN A 95 5.89 17.08 -1.73
C GLN A 95 4.44 17.20 -1.25
N PRO A 96 4.19 17.71 -0.03
CA PRO A 96 5.18 18.00 1.01
C PRO A 96 5.76 16.71 1.61
N ILE A 97 6.98 16.81 2.16
CA ILE A 97 7.62 15.71 2.89
C ILE A 97 7.09 15.70 4.33
N ARG A 98 6.70 14.52 4.85
CA ARG A 98 6.17 14.35 6.21
C ARG A 98 6.93 13.27 6.97
N ASN A 99 7.09 13.45 8.28
CA ASN A 99 7.81 12.51 9.17
C ASN A 99 7.26 11.07 9.15
N ASN A 100 5.99 10.88 8.77
CA ASN A 100 5.34 9.57 8.74
C ASN A 100 5.28 8.95 7.33
N ASP A 101 5.91 9.57 6.33
CA ASP A 101 5.88 9.10 4.95
C ASP A 101 6.38 7.66 4.78
N ILE A 102 5.89 7.03 3.72
CA ILE A 102 6.38 5.71 3.29
C ILE A 102 7.80 5.91 2.78
N SER A 103 8.72 5.08 3.26
CA SER A 103 10.15 5.20 2.97
C SER A 103 10.58 4.51 1.69
N TRP A 104 9.91 3.42 1.33
CA TRP A 104 10.29 2.57 0.21
C TRP A 104 9.17 1.62 -0.21
N ASN A 105 9.36 0.94 -1.34
CA ASN A 105 8.49 -0.12 -1.84
C ASN A 105 8.24 -1.20 -0.77
N PHE A 106 7.09 -1.88 -0.84
CA PHE A 106 6.73 -3.01 0.01
C PHE A 106 6.63 -2.74 1.52
N GLN A 107 6.30 -1.52 1.97
CA GLN A 107 5.77 -1.37 3.34
C GLN A 107 4.42 -2.07 3.46
N LYS A 108 4.12 -2.59 4.66
CA LYS A 108 2.87 -3.34 4.92
C LYS A 108 2.11 -2.72 6.09
N TRP A 109 0.79 -2.78 6.02
CA TRP A 109 -0.10 -2.59 7.16
C TRP A 109 -0.88 -3.86 7.38
N LEU A 110 -0.96 -4.28 8.64
CA LEU A 110 -1.92 -5.29 9.06
C LEU A 110 -3.11 -4.55 9.69
N ILE A 111 -4.31 -4.90 9.24
CA ILE A 111 -5.57 -4.27 9.64
C ILE A 111 -6.42 -5.35 10.31
N LYS A 112 -7.04 -5.01 11.43
CA LYS A 112 -7.93 -5.91 12.18
C LYS A 112 -9.26 -6.10 11.45
N HIS A 113 -10.03 -7.10 11.88
CA HIS A 113 -11.38 -7.36 11.37
C HIS A 113 -12.37 -6.21 11.63
N ASP A 114 -12.09 -5.33 12.59
CA ASP A 114 -12.88 -4.12 12.90
C ASP A 114 -12.49 -2.90 12.04
N GLY A 115 -11.57 -3.08 11.07
CA GLY A 115 -11.09 -2.03 10.18
C GLY A 115 -10.02 -1.12 10.79
N GLN A 116 -9.64 -1.30 12.06
CA GLN A 116 -8.59 -0.50 12.67
C GLN A 116 -7.19 -1.04 12.32
N PRO A 117 -6.23 -0.16 11.96
CA PRO A 117 -4.85 -0.55 11.74
C PRO A 117 -4.22 -1.15 13.00
N PHE A 118 -3.65 -2.34 12.88
CA PHE A 118 -2.96 -3.02 13.97
C PHE A 118 -1.48 -2.63 14.03
N LYS A 119 -0.78 -2.77 12.90
CA LYS A 119 0.68 -2.61 12.85
C LYS A 119 1.17 -2.25 11.46
N ARG A 120 2.21 -1.42 11.42
CA ARG A 120 2.94 -1.04 10.20
C ARG A 120 4.31 -1.72 10.19
N TYR A 121 4.68 -2.33 9.07
CA TYR A 121 5.93 -3.05 8.88
C TYR A 121 6.79 -2.39 7.83
N THR A 122 8.10 -2.46 8.03
CA THR A 122 9.09 -1.93 7.09
C THR A 122 9.13 -2.75 5.80
N SER A 123 9.70 -2.17 4.75
CA SER A 123 9.98 -2.85 3.48
C SER A 123 10.79 -4.14 3.66
N ARG A 124 11.72 -4.15 4.63
CA ARG A 124 12.62 -5.28 4.92
C ARG A 124 11.96 -6.40 5.70
N THR A 125 10.80 -6.16 6.32
CA THR A 125 10.09 -7.20 7.06
C THR A 125 9.59 -8.26 6.08
N THR A 126 10.03 -9.50 6.28
CA THR A 126 9.65 -10.64 5.43
C THR A 126 8.19 -11.04 5.69
N PRO A 127 7.49 -11.63 4.70
CA PRO A 127 6.13 -12.13 4.90
C PRO A 127 6.02 -13.11 6.08
N GLN A 128 7.00 -14.00 6.27
CA GLN A 128 7.04 -14.96 7.36
C GLN A 128 7.09 -14.29 8.73
N ALA A 129 7.79 -13.16 8.85
CA ALA A 129 7.87 -12.40 10.10
C ALA A 129 6.55 -11.74 10.51
N ILE A 130 5.57 -11.66 9.59
CA ILE A 130 4.23 -11.08 9.84
C ILE A 130 3.22 -12.19 10.19
N GLU A 131 3.57 -13.47 9.95
CA GLU A 131 2.64 -14.60 10.05
C GLU A 131 2.06 -14.79 11.45
N ASN A 132 2.87 -14.64 12.51
CA ASN A 132 2.39 -14.76 13.89
C ASN A 132 1.34 -13.69 14.23
N ASP A 133 1.56 -12.44 13.79
CA ASP A 133 0.61 -11.35 13.99
C ASP A 133 -0.70 -11.63 13.21
N ILE A 134 -0.62 -12.22 12.02
CA ILE A 134 -1.80 -12.63 11.23
C ILE A 134 -2.60 -13.71 11.96
N VAL A 135 -1.93 -14.78 12.43
CA VAL A 135 -2.61 -15.89 13.11
C VAL A 135 -3.33 -15.39 14.36
N MET A 136 -2.65 -14.56 15.16
CA MET A 136 -3.24 -13.94 16.35
C MET A 136 -4.53 -13.19 16.01
N LEU A 137 -4.52 -12.29 15.01
CA LEU A 137 -5.71 -11.51 14.66
C LEU A 137 -6.86 -12.34 14.07
N LEU A 138 -6.55 -13.44 13.38
CA LEU A 138 -7.58 -14.36 12.88
C LEU A 138 -8.25 -15.14 14.02
N ASP A 139 -7.47 -15.53 15.03
CA ASP A 139 -7.98 -16.24 16.19
C ASP A 139 -8.79 -15.29 17.09
N ASP A 140 -8.34 -14.04 17.27
CA ASP A 140 -9.10 -12.96 17.93
C ASP A 140 -10.45 -12.71 17.24
N CYS A 141 -10.47 -12.62 15.90
CA CYS A 141 -11.70 -12.48 15.10
C CYS A 141 -12.65 -13.67 15.32
N THR A 142 -12.10 -14.88 15.35
CA THR A 142 -12.88 -16.10 15.57
C THR A 142 -13.51 -16.13 16.96
N ALA A 143 -12.75 -15.71 17.98
CA ALA A 143 -13.25 -15.60 19.35
C ALA A 143 -14.37 -14.55 19.47
N ALA A 144 -14.18 -13.37 18.86
CA ALA A 144 -15.17 -12.30 18.86
C ALA A 144 -16.48 -12.70 18.16
N THR A 145 -16.39 -13.46 17.06
CA THR A 145 -17.56 -13.97 16.32
C THR A 145 -18.38 -14.95 17.17
N LYS A 146 -17.71 -15.84 17.93
CA LYS A 146 -18.39 -16.78 18.84
C LYS A 146 -19.11 -16.10 19.99
N GLN A 147 -18.49 -15.09 20.61
CA GLN A 147 -19.11 -14.31 21.67
C GLN A 147 -20.37 -13.57 21.18
N SER A 148 -20.30 -13.02 19.96
CA SER A 148 -21.42 -12.33 19.34
C SER A 148 -22.62 -13.27 19.09
N GLN A 149 -22.36 -14.53 18.72
CA GLN A 149 -23.40 -15.54 18.51
C GLN A 149 -24.03 -16.03 19.82
N GLN A 150 -23.23 -16.31 20.86
CA GLN A 150 -23.74 -16.70 22.19
C GLN A 150 -24.57 -15.60 22.87
N SER A 151 -24.30 -14.33 22.57
CA SER A 151 -25.09 -13.21 23.09
C SER A 151 -26.48 -13.12 22.47
N GLN A 152 -26.65 -13.60 21.23
CA GLN A 152 -27.94 -13.64 20.54
C GLN A 152 -28.76 -14.88 20.92
N ASP A 153 -28.11 -16.03 21.16
CA ASP A 153 -28.79 -17.24 21.61
C ASP A 153 -29.28 -17.15 23.07
N ASN A 154 -28.59 -16.37 23.91
CA ASN A 154 -29.00 -16.11 25.30
C ASN A 154 -30.05 -14.99 25.45
N ALA A 155 -30.44 -14.34 24.36
CA ALA A 155 -31.44 -13.27 24.34
C ALA A 155 -32.84 -13.77 23.96
N VAL A 156 -33.23 -14.99 24.36
CA VAL A 156 -34.63 -15.43 24.30
C VAL A 156 -35.43 -14.57 25.29
N PRO A 157 -36.38 -13.72 24.83
CA PRO A 157 -37.30 -13.08 25.74
C PRO A 157 -38.19 -14.18 26.32
N GLN A 158 -38.26 -14.27 27.66
CA GLN A 158 -39.34 -15.02 28.30
C GLN A 158 -40.67 -14.56 27.70
N ALA A 159 -41.42 -15.52 27.16
CA ALA A 159 -42.72 -15.29 26.55
C ALA A 159 -43.63 -14.52 27.52
N ALA A 160 -43.90 -13.26 27.21
CA ALA A 160 -45.00 -12.52 27.82
C ALA A 160 -46.30 -13.20 27.38
N GLN A 161 -47.09 -13.63 28.38
CA GLN A 161 -48.42 -14.19 28.22
C GLN A 161 -49.35 -13.20 27.47
N PRO A 162 -50.29 -13.67 26.64
CA PRO A 162 -51.20 -12.79 25.92
C PRO A 162 -52.24 -12.18 26.88
N GLN A 163 -52.23 -10.85 27.01
CA GLN A 163 -53.37 -10.08 27.53
C GLN A 163 -54.18 -9.49 26.38
N SER A 164 -55.50 -9.58 26.52
CA SER A 164 -56.54 -9.22 25.56
C SER A 164 -56.59 -7.72 25.21
N PRO A 165 -57.13 -7.35 24.03
CA PRO A 165 -57.10 -5.98 23.54
C PRO A 165 -58.20 -5.10 24.16
N GLN A 166 -57.83 -3.95 24.70
CA GLN A 166 -58.74 -2.81 24.87
C GLN A 166 -58.43 -1.74 23.81
N ALA A 167 -59.45 -1.44 23.02
CA ALA A 167 -59.47 -0.38 22.04
C ALA A 167 -59.33 0.98 22.71
N ASN A 168 -58.47 1.86 22.16
CA ASN A 168 -58.67 3.31 22.23
C ASN A 168 -57.93 4.05 21.11
N ALA A 169 -58.73 4.81 20.37
CA ALA A 169 -58.52 6.02 19.58
C ALA A 169 -57.13 6.39 19.00
N VAL A 170 -57.17 6.59 17.68
CA VAL A 170 -56.22 7.30 16.81
C VAL A 170 -56.12 8.79 17.20
N PRO A 171 -54.90 9.38 17.17
CA PRO A 171 -54.72 10.57 16.34
C PRO A 171 -53.40 10.62 15.54
N GLN A 172 -53.58 10.77 14.23
CA GLN A 172 -52.88 11.61 13.25
C GLN A 172 -51.34 11.77 13.29
N GLN A 173 -50.76 11.39 12.15
CA GLN A 173 -49.37 11.54 11.73
C GLN A 173 -48.99 13.01 11.47
N GLN A 174 -47.80 13.40 11.92
CA GLN A 174 -47.03 14.49 11.32
C GLN A 174 -45.63 13.95 10.98
N SER A 175 -45.24 14.13 9.72
CA SER A 175 -43.95 13.76 9.14
C SER A 175 -42.88 14.82 9.43
N PRO A 176 -41.67 14.43 9.88
CA PRO A 176 -40.49 15.27 9.76
C PRO A 176 -39.75 14.98 8.45
N GLN A 177 -39.46 16.06 7.74
CA GLN A 177 -38.72 16.12 6.49
C GLN A 177 -37.25 15.70 6.67
N ALA A 178 -36.68 15.15 5.59
CA ALA A 178 -35.28 14.79 5.46
C ALA A 178 -34.38 16.04 5.53
N ASN A 179 -33.44 16.07 6.47
CA ASN A 179 -32.34 17.02 6.46
C ASN A 179 -31.22 16.51 5.54
N ALA A 180 -31.04 17.22 4.43
CA ALA A 180 -29.96 17.04 3.48
C ALA A 180 -28.60 17.48 4.07
N TYR A 181 -27.55 16.75 3.71
CA TYR A 181 -26.16 17.15 3.93
C TYR A 181 -25.84 18.45 3.16
N PRO A 182 -25.02 19.36 3.71
CA PRO A 182 -24.68 20.62 3.05
C PRO A 182 -23.81 20.39 1.81
N GLN A 183 -24.32 20.89 0.68
CA GLN A 183 -23.61 21.05 -0.59
C GLN A 183 -22.52 22.12 -0.48
N LYS A 184 -21.43 21.89 -1.20
CA LYS A 184 -20.25 22.76 -1.39
C LYS A 184 -20.65 24.05 -2.11
N PRO A 185 -20.29 25.26 -1.64
CA PRO A 185 -20.54 26.47 -2.42
C PRO A 185 -19.62 26.52 -3.65
N GLN A 186 -20.25 26.64 -4.82
CA GLN A 186 -19.59 26.99 -6.07
C GLN A 186 -19.23 28.47 -6.08
N ALA A 187 -18.04 28.77 -6.59
CA ALA A 187 -17.53 30.12 -6.80
C ALA A 187 -18.37 30.82 -7.87
N ASN A 188 -18.86 32.02 -7.58
CA ASN A 188 -19.13 33.12 -8.51
C ASN A 188 -19.56 34.33 -7.69
N ASP A 189 -18.63 35.25 -7.41
CA ASP A 189 -18.94 36.68 -7.26
C ASP A 189 -17.63 37.46 -7.25
N VAL A 190 -17.32 38.09 -8.40
CA VAL A 190 -16.25 39.07 -8.57
C VAL A 190 -16.90 40.46 -8.53
N PRO A 191 -16.57 41.33 -7.58
CA PRO A 191 -16.96 42.73 -7.65
C PRO A 191 -16.02 43.51 -8.59
N GLN A 192 -16.58 44.10 -9.64
CA GLN A 192 -15.89 45.03 -10.53
C GLN A 192 -15.55 46.37 -9.85
N ARG A 193 -14.42 46.96 -10.23
CA ARG A 193 -14.11 48.40 -10.08
C ARG A 193 -13.69 49.00 -11.42
N PRO A 194 -13.86 50.32 -11.61
CA PRO A 194 -13.97 50.94 -12.92
C PRO A 194 -12.63 51.32 -13.57
N ALA A 195 -12.76 51.58 -14.88
CA ALA A 195 -11.74 51.69 -15.89
C ALA A 195 -10.81 52.92 -15.84
N THR A 196 -9.60 52.75 -16.37
CA THR A 196 -8.85 53.80 -17.08
C THR A 196 -8.13 53.21 -18.30
N ALA A 197 -8.11 54.01 -19.36
CA ALA A 197 -7.81 53.76 -20.77
C ALA A 197 -6.41 53.20 -21.12
N GLY A 198 -6.31 52.52 -22.27
CA GLY A 198 -5.06 52.42 -23.02
C GLY A 198 -4.89 51.21 -23.96
N ALA A 199 -5.44 51.31 -25.18
CA ALA A 199 -4.94 50.76 -26.45
C ALA A 199 -4.71 49.23 -26.65
N GLN A 200 -5.54 48.67 -27.55
CA GLN A 200 -5.28 47.53 -28.47
C GLN A 200 -4.97 48.10 -29.88
N PRO A 201 -4.59 47.35 -30.96
CA PRO A 201 -4.92 45.94 -31.30
C PRO A 201 -3.71 45.13 -31.87
N GLN A 202 -3.72 43.86 -32.29
CA GLN A 202 -4.55 43.06 -33.22
C GLN A 202 -4.23 41.56 -32.96
N ALA A 203 -5.20 40.66 -32.76
CA ALA A 203 -5.84 39.77 -33.76
C ALA A 203 -4.89 38.89 -34.61
N GLN A 204 -4.94 37.56 -34.43
CA GLN A 204 -5.29 36.62 -35.52
C GLN A 204 -5.49 35.17 -35.00
N THR A 205 -6.61 34.61 -35.46
CA THR A 205 -7.09 33.23 -35.30
C THR A 205 -6.69 32.44 -36.54
N VAL A 206 -6.23 31.20 -36.40
CA VAL A 206 -6.43 30.15 -37.42
C VAL A 206 -6.53 28.78 -36.74
N ALA A 207 -7.68 28.14 -36.94
CA ALA A 207 -7.93 26.72 -36.72
C ALA A 207 -7.89 26.02 -38.08
N PHE A 208 -7.31 24.82 -38.14
CA PHE A 208 -7.52 23.88 -39.24
C PHE A 208 -7.61 22.47 -38.66
N GLU A 209 -8.83 21.93 -38.60
CA GLU A 209 -9.09 20.51 -38.79
C GLU A 209 -8.59 20.10 -40.19
N HIS A 210 -8.04 18.89 -40.35
CA HIS A 210 -8.24 18.00 -41.49
C HIS A 210 -7.66 16.61 -41.18
N SER A 211 -8.52 15.61 -41.20
CA SER A 211 -8.27 14.16 -41.28
C SER A 211 -9.46 13.61 -42.11
N PRO A 212 -9.44 12.44 -42.77
CA PRO A 212 -8.40 11.41 -42.88
C PRO A 212 -8.12 10.94 -44.33
N GLN A 213 -7.00 10.26 -44.60
CA GLN A 213 -6.95 9.19 -45.63
C GLN A 213 -5.83 8.17 -45.34
N GLN A 214 -6.21 6.89 -45.43
CA GLN A 214 -5.33 5.71 -45.52
C GLN A 214 -4.79 5.57 -46.95
N PRO A 215 -3.63 4.94 -47.13
CA PRO A 215 -3.57 3.88 -48.15
C PRO A 215 -2.81 2.62 -47.71
N SER A 216 -3.00 1.62 -48.57
CA SER A 216 -2.77 0.18 -48.52
C SER A 216 -1.32 -0.31 -48.67
N SER A 217 -1.14 -1.55 -48.21
CA SER A 217 -0.35 -2.67 -48.76
C SER A 217 1.18 -2.56 -48.98
N ASP A 218 1.84 -3.54 -48.36
CA ASP A 218 3.04 -4.27 -48.79
C ASP A 218 4.35 -3.50 -48.97
N SER A 219 5.26 -3.70 -48.01
CA SER A 219 6.67 -3.96 -48.32
C SER A 219 7.40 -4.64 -47.17
N VAL A 220 8.09 -5.71 -47.56
CA VAL A 220 8.98 -6.59 -46.82
C VAL A 220 10.14 -5.81 -46.20
N ALA A 221 10.42 -6.04 -44.91
CA ALA A 221 11.67 -5.63 -44.28
C ALA A 221 12.35 -6.84 -43.63
N LEU A 222 13.56 -7.12 -44.10
CA LEU A 222 14.53 -8.03 -43.49
C LEU A 222 14.76 -7.64 -42.03
N GLU A 223 14.41 -8.52 -41.09
CA GLU A 223 14.84 -8.38 -39.71
C GLU A 223 16.20 -9.04 -39.52
N THR A 224 17.22 -8.20 -39.38
CA THR A 224 18.59 -8.57 -39.02
C THR A 224 18.64 -9.13 -37.61
N GLN A 225 19.30 -10.28 -37.46
CA GLN A 225 19.48 -10.96 -36.18
C GLN A 225 20.21 -10.10 -35.13
N PRO A 226 19.83 -10.17 -33.84
CA PRO A 226 20.57 -9.50 -32.78
C PRO A 226 21.88 -10.24 -32.47
N LYS A 227 23.00 -9.52 -32.54
CA LYS A 227 24.31 -9.99 -32.06
C LYS A 227 24.27 -10.25 -30.55
N PRO A 228 24.97 -11.28 -30.04
CA PRO A 228 25.00 -11.59 -28.62
C PRO A 228 25.81 -10.53 -27.85
N ASN A 229 25.20 -9.94 -26.83
CA ASN A 229 25.87 -9.07 -25.87
C ASN A 229 26.93 -9.86 -25.10
N ALA A 230 28.15 -9.35 -25.10
CA ALA A 230 29.28 -9.90 -24.37
C ALA A 230 29.02 -9.85 -22.86
N PHE A 231 29.05 -11.03 -22.25
CA PHE A 231 28.96 -11.25 -20.81
C PHE A 231 30.24 -10.70 -20.15
N VAL A 232 30.14 -9.57 -19.44
CA VAL A 232 31.24 -9.07 -18.59
C VAL A 232 31.23 -9.91 -17.31
N GLN A 233 32.25 -10.75 -17.13
CA GLN A 233 32.44 -11.50 -15.89
C GLN A 233 32.80 -10.54 -14.73
N PRO A 234 32.31 -10.78 -13.50
CA PRO A 234 32.77 -10.05 -12.33
C PRO A 234 34.23 -10.44 -11.98
N PRO A 235 35.04 -9.51 -11.43
CA PRO A 235 36.42 -9.81 -11.06
C PRO A 235 36.49 -10.81 -9.91
N ALA A 236 37.49 -11.69 -9.97
CA ALA A 236 37.79 -12.71 -8.97
C ALA A 236 38.09 -12.11 -7.57
N PRO A 237 37.76 -12.81 -6.48
CA PRO A 237 38.01 -12.32 -5.12
C PRO A 237 39.52 -12.25 -4.82
N VAL A 238 39.95 -11.10 -4.30
CA VAL A 238 41.30 -10.88 -3.78
C VAL A 238 41.50 -11.70 -2.52
N ASN A 239 42.47 -12.62 -2.55
CA ASN A 239 42.81 -13.51 -1.44
C ASN A 239 43.53 -12.70 -0.35
N GLN A 240 42.85 -12.43 0.78
CA GLN A 240 43.48 -11.83 1.95
C GLN A 240 44.21 -12.92 2.74
N THR A 241 45.54 -12.88 2.71
CA THR A 241 46.41 -13.72 3.55
C THR A 241 46.23 -13.31 5.02
N GLN A 242 45.57 -14.15 5.82
CA GLN A 242 45.59 -14.03 7.28
C GLN A 242 46.96 -14.48 7.84
N PRO A 243 47.56 -13.77 8.82
CA PRO A 243 48.68 -14.29 9.57
C PRO A 243 48.22 -15.30 10.65
N GLN A 244 48.92 -16.43 10.70
CA GLN A 244 48.77 -17.49 11.71
C GLN A 244 49.14 -17.00 13.13
N PRO A 245 48.46 -17.47 14.21
CA PRO A 245 48.88 -17.19 15.58
C PRO A 245 50.02 -18.13 16.03
N ALA A 246 51.07 -17.54 16.61
CA ALA A 246 52.20 -18.25 17.19
C ALA A 246 51.81 -19.05 18.45
N ALA A 247 52.36 -20.27 18.52
CA ALA A 247 52.09 -21.26 19.55
C ALA A 247 52.58 -20.86 20.95
N SER A 248 51.82 -21.32 21.94
CA SER A 248 52.06 -21.15 23.37
C SER A 248 53.29 -21.93 23.86
N GLY A 249 54.01 -21.36 24.83
CA GLY A 249 55.03 -22.10 25.57
C GLY A 249 55.74 -21.26 26.63
N ARG A 250 55.11 -21.00 27.79
CA ARG A 250 55.85 -20.54 28.96
C ARG A 250 55.43 -21.29 30.23
N LYS A 251 56.38 -22.07 30.73
CA LYS A 251 56.29 -22.93 31.90
C LYS A 251 56.25 -22.11 33.20
N ARG A 252 55.31 -22.53 34.06
CA ARG A 252 55.27 -22.63 35.53
C ARG A 252 56.07 -21.63 36.39
N ARG A 253 55.29 -21.01 37.29
CA ARG A 253 55.66 -20.36 38.55
C ARG A 253 56.67 -21.18 39.38
N SER A 254 57.69 -20.50 39.90
CA SER A 254 58.29 -20.80 41.20
C SER A 254 58.48 -19.49 41.97
N LEU A 255 57.77 -19.35 43.08
CA LEU A 255 57.98 -18.32 44.09
C LEU A 255 59.03 -18.85 45.06
N LEU A 256 60.10 -18.09 45.26
CA LEU A 256 61.01 -18.21 46.41
C LEU A 256 61.16 -16.83 47.07
N PRO A 257 61.33 -16.76 48.40
CA PRO A 257 61.16 -15.54 49.18
C PRO A 257 62.43 -14.68 49.24
N ARG A 258 62.25 -13.36 49.27
CA ARG A 258 63.30 -12.39 49.63
C ARG A 258 63.56 -12.42 51.14
N ARG A 259 64.83 -12.52 51.52
CA ARG A 259 65.38 -12.09 52.82
C ARG A 259 66.26 -10.85 52.59
N HIS A 260 66.14 -9.92 53.53
CA HIS A 260 66.91 -8.70 53.80
C HIS A 260 66.85 -7.57 52.77
#